data_AF-A0A0F9SRB5-F1
#
_entry.id   AF-A0A0F9SRB5-F1
#
_cell.length_a   1.000
_cell.length_b   1.000
_cell.length_c   1.000
_cell.angle_alpha   90.00
_cell.angle_beta   90.00
_cell.angle_gamma   90.00
#
_symmetry.space_group_name_H-M   'P 1'
#
loop_
_entity.id
_entity.type
_entity.pdbx_description
1 polymer ?
#
loop_
_entity_poly.entity_id
_entity_poly.type
_entity_poly.pdbx_seq_one_letter_code
_entity_poly.pdbx_strand_id
1 'polypeptide(L)'
;VVWLSYTFNFIMTLSIRKVSHIYVANWFFLAMMIMITYLHVINSLALPVDLFKSYSIFAGVQDAMIQWWWGHNAVGFFLTAGFLGIMYYFVPKQANRPIYSYRLSVIHFWALTFGYVWLGAHHLQYTALPDWTGSLGAAISLAMIIPSWGGAINGLFTLSGAWDKLRTDYILRFLIVSLAFYAMSTFEGPVMASKTVNALSHYTDWTIGHVHAGALGWVAMVSIGAIYHMVERLWGTTMYSIKLVNLHFWMATVGTAVYITAMWVSGIMQGLMWRAYDDYGNLAYTFVESVAQMHPYYAMRAVGGLIFFSGACVMLFNVTVTIRRAIANPSAKMAVAANI
;
A
#
# COMPACT_ATOMS: atom_id res chain seq x y z
N VAL A 1 -8.49 1.86 22.77
CA VAL A 1 -7.47 2.35 23.73
C VAL A 1 -6.08 2.43 23.11
N VAL A 2 -5.49 1.31 22.64
CA VAL A 2 -4.12 1.30 22.07
C VAL A 2 -3.88 2.37 21.00
N TRP A 3 -4.80 2.50 20.03
CA TRP A 3 -4.68 3.51 18.97
C TRP A 3 -4.71 4.95 19.47
N LEU A 4 -5.52 5.22 20.51
CA LEU A 4 -5.59 6.56 21.13
C LEU A 4 -4.30 6.88 21.88
N SER A 5 -3.74 5.92 22.62
CA SER A 5 -2.45 6.07 23.28
C SER A 5 -1.32 6.33 22.27
N TYR A 6 -1.32 5.60 21.15
CA TYR A 6 -0.37 5.81 20.05
C TYR A 6 -0.51 7.22 19.42
N THR A 7 -1.74 7.62 19.09
CA THR A 7 -2.03 8.93 18.50
C THR A 7 -1.63 10.06 19.46
N PHE A 8 -1.95 9.93 20.75
CA PHE A 8 -1.56 10.90 21.76
C PHE A 8 -0.04 11.03 21.87
N ASN A 9 0.69 9.90 21.93
CA ASN A 9 2.16 9.92 21.96
C ASN A 9 2.76 10.63 20.73
N PHE A 10 2.20 10.39 19.55
CA PHE A 10 2.66 11.06 18.33
C PHE A 10 2.39 12.57 18.35
N ILE A 11 1.19 13.00 18.76
CA ILE A 11 0.83 14.42 18.89
C ILE A 11 1.72 15.13 19.92
N MET A 12 1.96 14.49 21.07
CA MET A 12 2.86 15.04 22.10
C MET A 12 4.30 15.16 21.60
N THR A 13 4.74 14.23 20.76
CA THR A 13 6.05 14.34 20.10
C THR A 13 6.13 15.55 19.16
N LEU A 14 5.05 15.85 18.44
CA LEU A 14 4.96 17.04 17.58
C LEU A 14 4.85 18.36 18.36
N SER A 15 4.26 18.34 19.56
CA SER A 15 4.08 19.55 20.38
C SER A 15 5.39 20.03 21.01
N ILE A 16 6.31 19.12 21.34
CA ILE A 16 7.63 19.43 21.91
C ILE A 16 8.74 19.58 20.85
N ARG A 17 8.37 19.73 19.57
CA ARG A 17 9.34 19.88 18.47
C ARG A 17 10.20 21.14 18.64
N LYS A 18 11.43 21.09 18.14
CA LYS A 18 12.37 22.23 18.16
C LYS A 18 12.21 23.18 16.98
N VAL A 19 11.73 22.67 15.84
CA VAL A 19 11.56 23.44 14.60
C VAL A 19 10.14 24.01 14.50
N SER A 20 9.99 25.22 13.95
CA SER A 20 8.69 25.88 13.81
C SER A 20 7.74 25.08 12.91
N HIS A 21 8.24 24.55 11.80
CA HIS A 21 7.46 23.81 10.81
C HIS A 21 7.35 22.32 11.12
N ILE A 22 6.19 21.73 10.82
CA ILE A 22 5.98 20.28 10.88
C ILE A 22 6.28 19.72 9.49
N TYR A 23 7.16 18.72 9.42
CA TYR A 23 7.52 18.08 8.15
C TYR A 23 6.33 17.32 7.53
N VAL A 24 6.26 17.30 6.19
CA VAL A 24 5.12 16.74 5.43
C VAL A 24 4.87 15.27 5.77
N ALA A 25 5.91 14.48 6.05
CA ALA A 25 5.74 13.10 6.50
C ALA A 25 4.80 12.99 7.72
N ASN A 26 4.89 13.94 8.64
CA ASN A 26 4.06 13.96 9.85
C ASN A 26 2.63 14.40 9.56
N TRP A 27 2.38 15.13 8.47
CA TRP A 27 1.01 15.45 8.04
C TRP A 27 0.29 14.17 7.63
N PHE A 28 0.96 13.34 6.83
CA PHE A 28 0.46 12.04 6.40
C PHE A 28 0.24 11.06 7.57
N PHE A 29 1.20 10.97 8.50
CA PHE A 29 1.02 10.14 9.70
C PHE A 29 -0.14 10.63 10.58
N LEU A 30 -0.27 11.95 10.79
CA LEU A 30 -1.35 12.51 11.59
C LEU A 30 -2.72 12.31 10.92
N ALA A 31 -2.80 12.52 9.60
CA ALA A 31 -4.02 12.25 8.83
C ALA A 31 -4.43 10.78 8.93
N MET A 32 -3.47 9.85 8.82
CA MET A 32 -3.72 8.43 9.06
C MET A 32 -4.28 8.17 10.46
N MET A 33 -3.64 8.68 11.51
CA MET A 33 -4.04 8.46 12.89
C MET A 33 -5.47 8.94 13.17
N ILE A 34 -5.79 10.15 12.72
CA ILE A 34 -7.11 10.76 12.91
C ILE A 34 -8.16 9.99 12.12
N MET A 35 -7.93 9.75 10.83
CA MET A 35 -8.93 9.10 9.98
C MET A 35 -9.17 7.66 10.40
N ILE A 36 -8.15 6.87 10.72
CA ILE A 36 -8.35 5.49 11.19
C ILE A 36 -9.12 5.44 12.52
N THR A 37 -8.93 6.43 13.40
CA THR A 37 -9.76 6.54 14.62
C THR A 37 -11.24 6.68 14.25
N TYR A 38 -11.55 7.63 13.35
CA TYR A 38 -12.92 7.90 12.93
C TYR A 38 -13.53 6.69 12.19
N LEU A 39 -12.81 6.14 11.23
CA LEU A 39 -13.21 4.98 10.43
C LEU A 39 -13.51 3.77 11.32
N HIS A 40 -12.58 3.43 12.22
CA HIS A 40 -12.73 2.27 13.09
C HIS A 40 -13.93 2.40 14.02
N VAL A 41 -14.15 3.57 14.62
CA VAL A 41 -15.28 3.79 15.53
C VAL A 41 -16.60 3.62 14.79
N ILE A 42 -16.78 4.29 13.65
CA ILE A 42 -18.05 4.26 12.92
C ILE A 42 -18.36 2.87 12.35
N ASN A 43 -17.39 2.21 11.70
CA ASN A 43 -17.62 0.89 11.11
C ASN A 43 -17.84 -0.21 12.15
N SER A 44 -17.31 -0.04 13.36
CA SER A 44 -17.39 -1.05 14.41
C SER A 44 -18.57 -0.83 15.36
N LEU A 45 -19.47 0.12 15.06
CA LEU A 45 -20.71 0.29 15.83
C LEU A 45 -21.55 -0.98 15.69
N ALA A 46 -21.73 -1.68 16.81
CA ALA A 46 -22.39 -2.97 16.83
C ALA A 46 -23.12 -3.17 18.16
N LEU A 47 -24.23 -3.93 18.13
CA LEU A 47 -24.92 -4.41 19.32
C LEU A 47 -24.22 -5.69 19.80
N PRO A 48 -23.58 -5.69 20.98
CA PRO A 48 -23.00 -6.90 21.56
C PRO A 48 -24.12 -7.85 22.00
N VAL A 49 -23.99 -9.12 21.64
CA VAL A 49 -24.93 -10.20 22.03
C VAL A 49 -24.28 -11.13 23.05
N ASP A 50 -23.00 -11.45 22.84
CA ASP A 50 -22.18 -12.23 23.77
C ASP A 50 -20.77 -11.61 23.87
N LEU A 51 -19.91 -12.16 24.73
CA LEU A 51 -18.55 -11.69 24.94
C LEU A 51 -17.72 -11.55 23.64
N PHE A 52 -17.96 -12.42 22.66
CA PHE A 52 -17.25 -12.43 21.38
C PHE A 52 -18.19 -12.38 20.16
N LYS A 53 -19.45 -11.95 20.37
CA LYS A 53 -20.44 -11.85 19.30
C LYS A 53 -21.15 -10.50 19.33
N SER A 54 -21.22 -9.86 18.17
CA SER A 54 -22.01 -8.66 17.96
C SER A 54 -22.62 -8.65 16.55
N TYR A 55 -23.60 -7.78 16.35
CA TYR A 55 -24.19 -7.50 15.04
C TYR A 55 -24.02 -6.01 14.72
N SER A 56 -23.67 -5.68 13.46
CA SER A 56 -23.59 -4.30 12.97
C SER A 56 -24.88 -3.55 13.30
N ILE A 57 -24.77 -2.27 13.67
CA ILE A 57 -25.97 -1.41 13.82
C ILE A 57 -26.58 -1.04 12.47
N PHE A 58 -25.83 -1.23 11.37
CA PHE A 58 -26.28 -0.96 10.02
C PHE A 58 -26.74 -2.25 9.34
N ALA A 59 -27.51 -2.13 8.26
CA ALA A 59 -27.92 -3.27 7.45
C ALA A 59 -27.96 -2.95 5.95
N GLY A 60 -27.89 -4.00 5.12
CA GLY A 60 -28.07 -3.93 3.68
C GLY A 60 -27.14 -2.92 3.01
N VAL A 61 -27.73 -2.03 2.22
CA VAL A 61 -27.00 -1.04 1.41
C VAL A 61 -26.24 -0.02 2.26
N GLN A 62 -26.78 0.36 3.43
CA GLN A 62 -26.12 1.30 4.34
C GLN A 62 -24.88 0.65 4.97
N ASP A 63 -25.02 -0.60 5.42
CA ASP A 63 -23.89 -1.37 5.95
C ASP A 63 -22.81 -1.57 4.88
N ALA A 64 -23.20 -1.91 3.65
CA ALA A 64 -22.26 -2.02 2.54
C ALA A 64 -21.49 -0.72 2.26
N MET A 65 -22.17 0.42 2.25
CA MET A 65 -21.53 1.73 2.02
C MET A 65 -20.59 2.09 3.17
N ILE A 66 -20.99 1.88 4.43
CA ILE A 66 -20.14 2.16 5.59
C ILE A 66 -18.94 1.21 5.60
N GLN A 67 -19.16 -0.07 5.29
CA GLN A 67 -18.13 -1.10 5.17
C GLN A 67 -17.08 -0.74 4.14
N TRP A 68 -17.47 -0.25 2.96
CA TRP A 68 -16.50 0.11 1.92
C TRP A 68 -15.96 1.53 2.03
N TRP A 69 -16.70 2.44 2.66
CA TRP A 69 -16.13 3.69 3.14
C TRP A 69 -14.99 3.40 4.12
N TRP A 70 -15.19 2.50 5.09
CA TRP A 70 -14.15 2.03 5.98
C TRP A 70 -13.04 1.29 5.24
N GLY A 71 -13.39 0.26 4.46
CA GLY A 71 -12.44 -0.66 3.85
C GLY A 71 -11.51 0.03 2.87
N HIS A 72 -12.05 0.91 2.03
CA HIS A 72 -11.22 1.68 1.11
C HIS A 72 -10.33 2.68 1.85
N ASN A 73 -10.88 3.43 2.80
CA ASN A 73 -10.10 4.42 3.53
C ASN A 73 -9.13 3.78 4.53
N ALA A 74 -9.32 2.52 4.93
CA ALA A 74 -8.29 1.75 5.62
C ALA A 74 -7.06 1.61 4.72
N VAL A 75 -7.23 1.22 3.45
CA VAL A 75 -6.11 1.20 2.49
C VAL A 75 -5.61 2.64 2.23
N GLY A 76 -6.50 3.60 2.01
CA GLY A 76 -6.15 4.99 1.68
C GLY A 76 -5.38 5.74 2.76
N PHE A 77 -5.73 5.55 4.02
CA PHE A 77 -5.07 6.24 5.12
C PHE A 77 -3.99 5.38 5.78
N PHE A 78 -4.28 4.10 6.05
CA PHE A 78 -3.30 3.24 6.70
C PHE A 78 -2.19 2.82 5.73
N LEU A 79 -2.55 2.30 4.55
CA LEU A 79 -1.59 1.71 3.59
C LEU A 79 -1.07 2.70 2.53
N THR A 80 -1.75 3.83 2.33
CA THR A 80 -1.30 4.89 1.42
C THR A 80 -0.78 6.08 2.20
N ALA A 81 -1.61 6.81 2.96
CA ALA A 81 -1.16 8.01 3.67
C ALA A 81 0.00 7.69 4.66
N GLY A 82 -0.18 6.72 5.56
CA GLY A 82 0.88 6.31 6.50
C GLY A 82 2.20 5.94 5.80
N PHE A 83 2.12 5.23 4.68
CA PHE A 83 3.29 4.79 3.91
C PHE A 83 3.89 5.89 3.04
N LEU A 84 3.09 6.89 2.62
CA LEU A 84 3.61 8.14 2.07
C LEU A 84 4.40 8.89 3.14
N GLY A 85 3.97 8.86 4.41
CA GLY A 85 4.76 9.37 5.54
C GLY A 85 6.14 8.70 5.65
N ILE A 86 6.19 7.37 5.54
CA ILE A 86 7.44 6.60 5.47
C ILE A 86 8.27 7.06 4.27
N MET A 87 7.69 7.08 3.08
CA MET A 87 8.36 7.49 1.84
C MET A 87 8.97 8.89 1.95
N TYR A 88 8.20 9.87 2.45
CA TYR A 88 8.64 11.25 2.61
C TYR A 88 9.85 11.39 3.53
N TYR A 89 10.04 10.49 4.49
CA TYR A 89 11.24 10.49 5.33
C TYR A 89 12.38 9.70 4.69
N PHE A 90 12.14 8.44 4.31
CA PHE A 90 13.20 7.51 3.97
C PHE A 90 13.77 7.70 2.56
N VAL A 91 12.97 8.12 1.57
CA VAL A 91 13.48 8.40 0.21
C VAL A 91 14.52 9.51 0.22
N PRO A 92 14.23 10.74 0.69
CA PRO A 92 15.24 11.81 0.70
C PRO A 92 16.41 11.49 1.64
N LYS A 93 16.16 10.84 2.78
CA LYS A 93 17.23 10.52 3.74
C LYS A 93 18.19 9.45 3.20
N GLN A 94 17.70 8.41 2.53
CA GLN A 94 18.55 7.39 1.91
C GLN A 94 19.22 7.92 0.64
N ALA A 95 18.50 8.68 -0.19
CA ALA A 95 19.06 9.29 -1.40
C ALA A 95 20.07 10.41 -1.09
N ASN A 96 20.07 10.95 0.13
CA ASN A 96 20.76 12.18 0.52
C ASN A 96 20.48 13.32 -0.47
N ARG A 97 19.19 13.57 -0.72
CA ARG A 97 18.69 14.59 -1.64
C ARG A 97 17.55 15.36 -0.98
N PRO A 98 17.40 16.66 -1.27
CA PRO A 98 16.22 17.40 -0.86
C PRO A 98 14.99 16.84 -1.57
N ILE A 99 13.83 16.90 -0.90
CA ILE A 99 12.56 16.55 -1.54
C ILE A 99 12.35 17.44 -2.78
N TYR A 100 11.85 16.84 -3.86
CA TYR A 100 11.74 17.52 -5.15
C TYR A 100 10.89 18.79 -5.11
N SER A 101 9.64 18.71 -4.63
CA SER A 101 8.73 19.85 -4.62
C SER A 101 7.86 19.90 -3.37
N TYR A 102 8.10 20.93 -2.55
CA TYR A 102 7.24 21.24 -1.40
C TYR A 102 5.82 21.67 -1.82
N ARG A 103 5.69 22.43 -2.92
CA ARG A 103 4.35 22.83 -3.42
C ARG A 103 3.54 21.61 -3.82
N LEU A 104 4.18 20.64 -4.47
CA LEU A 104 3.54 19.36 -4.79
C LEU A 104 3.15 18.61 -3.52
N SER A 105 4.02 18.61 -2.49
CA SER A 105 3.71 18.07 -1.16
C SER A 105 2.44 18.67 -0.53
N VAL A 106 2.21 19.97 -0.67
CA VAL A 106 0.99 20.61 -0.15
C VAL A 106 -0.23 20.20 -0.96
N ILE A 107 -0.17 20.34 -2.29
CA ILE A 107 -1.33 20.10 -3.17
C ILE A 107 -1.75 18.64 -3.07
N HIS A 108 -0.81 17.71 -3.21
CA HIS A 108 -1.16 16.29 -3.24
C HIS A 108 -1.62 15.80 -1.86
N PHE A 109 -1.09 16.32 -0.74
CA PHE A 109 -1.54 15.95 0.60
C PHE A 109 -3.01 16.30 0.81
N TRP A 110 -3.41 17.54 0.53
CA TRP A 110 -4.78 17.99 0.75
C TRP A 110 -5.76 17.36 -0.24
N ALA A 111 -5.39 17.30 -1.52
CA ALA A 111 -6.24 16.68 -2.53
C ALA A 111 -6.43 15.18 -2.30
N LEU A 112 -5.37 14.46 -1.89
CA LEU A 112 -5.45 13.04 -1.55
C LEU A 112 -6.30 12.82 -0.29
N THR A 113 -6.02 13.56 0.79
CA THR A 113 -6.75 13.43 2.05
C THR A 113 -8.24 13.73 1.89
N PHE A 114 -8.59 14.74 1.11
CA PHE A 114 -9.99 15.07 0.83
C PHE A 114 -10.65 14.05 -0.10
N GLY A 115 -9.98 13.70 -1.21
CA GLY A 115 -10.55 12.85 -2.25
C GLY A 115 -10.72 11.39 -1.82
N TYR A 116 -9.80 10.84 -1.02
CA TYR A 116 -9.85 9.42 -0.64
C TYR A 116 -11.12 9.02 0.09
N VAL A 117 -11.69 9.93 0.88
CA VAL A 117 -12.89 9.69 1.70
C VAL A 117 -14.08 9.24 0.85
N TRP A 118 -14.14 9.67 -0.42
CA TRP A 118 -15.26 9.41 -1.33
C TRP A 118 -15.16 8.09 -2.09
N LEU A 119 -14.01 7.43 -2.05
CA LEU A 119 -13.70 6.33 -2.96
C LEU A 119 -14.40 5.02 -2.60
N GLY A 120 -15.00 4.89 -1.40
CA GLY A 120 -15.64 3.66 -0.96
C GLY A 120 -16.67 3.09 -1.94
N ALA A 121 -17.45 3.95 -2.61
CA ALA A 121 -18.52 3.53 -3.50
C ALA A 121 -18.03 2.78 -4.76
N HIS A 122 -16.75 2.88 -5.12
CA HIS A 122 -16.20 2.15 -6.27
C HIS A 122 -16.12 0.62 -6.06
N HIS A 123 -16.29 0.15 -4.82
CA HIS A 123 -16.37 -1.26 -4.49
C HIS A 123 -17.78 -1.83 -4.69
N LEU A 124 -18.74 -0.96 -5.00
CA LEU A 124 -20.17 -1.27 -4.99
C LEU A 124 -20.83 -0.91 -6.33
N GLN A 125 -20.06 -0.87 -7.42
CA GLN A 125 -20.60 -0.63 -8.75
C GLN A 125 -21.53 -1.77 -9.17
N TYR A 126 -22.66 -1.44 -9.78
CA TYR A 126 -23.68 -2.40 -10.20
C TYR A 126 -24.19 -3.33 -9.08
N THR A 127 -24.20 -2.84 -7.84
CA THR A 127 -24.84 -3.51 -6.69
C THR A 127 -26.19 -2.87 -6.36
N ALA A 128 -26.81 -3.24 -5.24
CA ALA A 128 -28.02 -2.61 -4.74
C ALA A 128 -27.82 -1.15 -4.24
N LEU A 129 -26.57 -0.66 -4.23
CA LEU A 129 -26.25 0.72 -3.87
C LEU A 129 -26.82 1.71 -4.93
N PRO A 130 -27.43 2.85 -4.52
CA PRO A 130 -28.00 3.80 -5.45
C PRO A 130 -27.01 4.30 -6.50
N ASP A 131 -27.46 4.37 -7.74
CA ASP A 131 -26.59 4.56 -8.90
C ASP A 131 -25.76 5.86 -8.87
N TRP A 132 -26.29 6.90 -8.24
CA TRP A 132 -25.62 8.20 -8.07
C TRP A 132 -24.36 8.10 -7.21
N THR A 133 -24.37 7.24 -6.19
CA THR A 133 -23.21 7.05 -5.31
C THR A 133 -22.07 6.36 -6.06
N GLY A 134 -22.38 5.33 -6.86
CA GLY A 134 -21.42 4.63 -7.69
C GLY A 134 -20.81 5.55 -8.75
N SER A 135 -21.63 6.41 -9.38
CA SER A 135 -21.14 7.42 -10.32
C SER A 135 -20.24 8.45 -9.67
N LEU A 136 -20.59 8.95 -8.48
CA LEU A 136 -19.76 9.88 -7.71
C LEU A 136 -18.42 9.23 -7.31
N GLY A 137 -18.46 7.99 -6.80
CA GLY A 137 -17.28 7.21 -6.46
C GLY A 137 -16.36 7.01 -7.67
N ALA A 138 -16.91 6.64 -8.83
CA ALA A 138 -16.14 6.46 -10.06
C ALA A 138 -15.48 7.78 -10.52
N ALA A 139 -16.23 8.88 -10.54
CA ALA A 139 -15.72 10.19 -10.99
C ALA A 139 -14.58 10.69 -10.10
N ILE A 140 -14.74 10.61 -8.77
CA ILE A 140 -13.69 11.03 -7.84
C ILE A 140 -12.49 10.08 -7.91
N SER A 141 -12.71 8.77 -8.07
CA SER A 141 -11.63 7.79 -8.28
C SER A 141 -10.75 8.13 -9.47
N LEU A 142 -11.34 8.47 -10.61
CA LEU A 142 -10.59 8.90 -11.79
C LEU A 142 -9.79 10.18 -11.53
N ALA A 143 -10.39 11.16 -10.84
CA ALA A 143 -9.68 12.37 -10.44
C ALA A 143 -8.51 12.09 -9.48
N MET A 144 -8.58 11.02 -8.67
CA MET A 144 -7.56 10.63 -7.71
C MET A 144 -6.25 10.10 -8.31
N ILE A 145 -6.19 9.88 -9.62
CA ILE A 145 -4.92 9.63 -10.32
C ILE A 145 -3.94 10.79 -10.05
N ILE A 146 -4.41 12.04 -10.19
CA ILE A 146 -3.57 13.25 -10.11
C ILE A 146 -2.87 13.38 -8.74
N PRO A 147 -3.60 13.46 -7.60
CA PRO A 147 -2.93 13.62 -6.31
C PRO A 147 -2.19 12.35 -5.85
N SER A 148 -2.65 11.16 -6.24
CA SER A 148 -1.92 9.93 -5.92
C SER A 148 -0.56 9.92 -6.62
N TRP A 149 -0.52 10.22 -7.92
CA TRP A 149 0.72 10.36 -8.69
C TRP A 149 1.57 11.53 -8.24
N GLY A 150 0.98 12.58 -7.67
CA GLY A 150 1.73 13.65 -7.00
C GLY A 150 2.70 13.10 -5.95
N GLY A 151 2.31 12.08 -5.18
CA GLY A 151 3.21 11.39 -4.24
C GLY A 151 4.31 10.59 -4.94
N ALA A 152 3.96 9.87 -6.02
CA ALA A 152 4.90 9.08 -6.80
C ALA A 152 5.98 9.96 -7.45
N ILE A 153 5.55 11.03 -8.12
CA ILE A 153 6.42 12.00 -8.79
C ILE A 153 7.34 12.68 -7.77
N ASN A 154 6.80 13.11 -6.63
CA ASN A 154 7.63 13.79 -5.62
C ASN A 154 8.72 12.85 -5.06
N GLY A 155 8.39 11.58 -4.83
CA GLY A 155 9.36 10.57 -4.43
C GLY A 155 10.38 10.23 -5.51
N LEU A 156 9.94 9.96 -6.75
CA LEU A 156 10.81 9.56 -7.85
C LEU A 156 11.74 10.70 -8.28
N PHE A 157 11.22 11.92 -8.41
CA PHE A 157 12.02 13.06 -8.85
C PHE A 157 12.97 13.59 -7.78
N THR A 158 12.78 13.21 -6.51
CA THR A 158 13.78 13.43 -5.45
C THR A 158 15.09 12.67 -5.76
N LEU A 159 15.04 11.59 -6.55
CA LEU A 159 16.22 10.87 -7.01
C LEU A 159 16.87 11.49 -8.26
N SER A 160 16.33 12.56 -8.83
CA SER A 160 16.90 13.21 -10.02
C SER A 160 18.37 13.59 -9.78
N GLY A 161 19.26 13.09 -10.65
CA GLY A 161 20.71 13.25 -10.51
C GLY A 161 21.39 12.31 -9.51
N ALA A 162 20.68 11.33 -8.94
CA ALA A 162 21.22 10.27 -8.07
C ALA A 162 20.78 8.86 -8.51
N TRP A 163 20.32 8.70 -9.76
CA TRP A 163 19.92 7.42 -10.33
C TRP A 163 21.06 6.40 -10.38
N ASP A 164 22.31 6.86 -10.43
CA ASP A 164 23.52 6.03 -10.35
C ASP A 164 23.59 5.24 -9.03
N LYS A 165 23.08 5.80 -7.93
CA LYS A 165 23.01 5.13 -6.63
C LYS A 165 22.19 3.85 -6.66
N LEU A 166 21.23 3.72 -7.56
CA LEU A 166 20.47 2.48 -7.71
C LEU A 166 21.36 1.29 -8.13
N ARG A 167 22.57 1.52 -8.64
CA ARG A 167 23.48 0.41 -8.98
C ARG A 167 24.12 -0.22 -7.74
N THR A 168 24.33 0.57 -6.69
CA THR A 168 25.12 0.21 -5.51
C THR A 168 24.32 0.16 -4.22
N ASP A 169 23.24 0.92 -4.12
CA ASP A 169 22.37 0.99 -2.93
C ASP A 169 21.07 0.20 -3.15
N TYR A 170 21.04 -1.01 -2.60
CA TYR A 170 19.88 -1.90 -2.70
C TYR A 170 18.74 -1.50 -1.75
N ILE A 171 19.00 -0.75 -0.68
CA ILE A 171 17.95 -0.19 0.18
C ILE A 171 17.17 0.85 -0.62
N LEU A 172 17.89 1.70 -1.35
CA LEU A 172 17.27 2.70 -2.22
C LEU A 172 16.50 2.05 -3.38
N ARG A 173 16.93 0.89 -3.90
CA ARG A 173 16.13 0.13 -4.87
C ARG A 173 14.74 -0.23 -4.35
N PHE A 174 14.65 -0.73 -3.12
CA PHE A 174 13.35 -1.03 -2.50
C PHE A 174 12.45 0.21 -2.47
N LEU A 175 12.97 1.34 -2.00
CA LEU A 175 12.21 2.59 -1.87
C LEU A 175 11.76 3.18 -3.22
N ILE A 176 12.52 2.95 -4.29
CA ILE A 176 12.21 3.51 -5.62
C ILE A 176 11.31 2.57 -6.42
N VAL A 177 11.54 1.25 -6.35
CA VAL A 177 10.63 0.27 -6.94
C VAL A 177 9.27 0.29 -6.24
N SER A 178 9.23 0.58 -4.93
CA SER A 178 7.96 0.75 -4.23
C SER A 178 7.12 1.87 -4.82
N LEU A 179 7.74 2.99 -5.18
CA LEU A 179 7.08 4.12 -5.82
C LEU A 179 6.55 3.77 -7.22
N ALA A 180 7.24 2.89 -7.96
CA ALA A 180 6.76 2.42 -9.26
C ALA A 180 5.49 1.57 -9.12
N PHE A 181 5.46 0.63 -8.17
CA PHE A 181 4.26 -0.15 -7.87
C PHE A 181 3.13 0.71 -7.30
N TYR A 182 3.45 1.70 -6.47
CA TYR A 182 2.49 2.68 -5.98
C TYR A 182 1.86 3.48 -7.13
N ALA A 183 2.66 4.00 -8.07
CA ALA A 183 2.15 4.71 -9.24
C ALA A 183 1.27 3.79 -10.11
N MET A 184 1.69 2.54 -10.31
CA MET A 184 0.93 1.55 -11.07
C MET A 184 -0.41 1.22 -10.40
N SER A 185 -0.43 0.87 -9.12
CA SER A 185 -1.67 0.52 -8.42
C SER A 185 -2.59 1.72 -8.26
N THR A 186 -2.06 2.93 -8.04
CA THR A 186 -2.86 4.16 -7.97
C THR A 186 -3.28 4.72 -9.33
N PHE A 187 -2.85 4.09 -10.42
CA PHE A 187 -3.44 4.27 -11.75
C PHE A 187 -4.50 3.18 -12.02
N GLU A 188 -4.16 1.93 -11.76
CA GLU A 188 -5.04 0.78 -11.95
C GLU A 188 -6.34 0.90 -11.15
N GLY A 189 -6.27 1.29 -9.87
CA GLY A 189 -7.44 1.44 -9.00
C GLY A 189 -8.50 2.38 -9.60
N PRO A 190 -8.14 3.62 -9.96
CA PRO A 190 -9.03 4.53 -10.69
C PRO A 190 -9.60 3.97 -12.01
N VAL A 191 -8.81 3.23 -12.77
CA VAL A 191 -9.30 2.58 -14.00
C VAL A 191 -10.35 1.51 -13.66
N MET A 192 -10.09 0.66 -12.66
CA MET A 192 -11.04 -0.35 -12.16
C MET A 192 -12.27 0.25 -11.48
N ALA A 193 -12.19 1.48 -11.00
CA ALA A 193 -13.31 2.20 -10.38
C ALA A 193 -14.34 2.69 -11.41
N SER A 194 -13.94 2.84 -12.68
CA SER A 194 -14.86 3.10 -13.79
C SER A 194 -15.87 1.97 -13.91
N LYS A 195 -17.16 2.30 -13.97
CA LYS A 195 -18.24 1.31 -14.03
C LYS A 195 -17.98 0.24 -15.10
N THR A 196 -17.61 0.62 -16.32
CA THR A 196 -17.38 -0.32 -17.43
C THR A 196 -16.26 -1.32 -17.15
N VAL A 197 -15.16 -0.88 -16.53
CA VAL A 197 -14.04 -1.77 -16.18
C VAL A 197 -14.42 -2.61 -14.97
N ASN A 198 -15.09 -2.02 -13.99
CA ASN A 198 -15.57 -2.71 -12.80
C ASN A 198 -16.52 -3.86 -13.16
N ALA A 199 -17.37 -3.69 -14.17
CA ALA A 199 -18.24 -4.76 -14.67
C ALA A 199 -17.49 -6.01 -15.18
N LEU A 200 -16.16 -5.93 -15.36
CA LEU A 200 -15.29 -7.07 -15.67
C LEU A 200 -14.34 -7.43 -14.51
N SER A 201 -13.85 -6.46 -13.75
CA SER A 201 -12.89 -6.70 -12.65
C SER A 201 -13.55 -7.09 -11.32
N HIS A 202 -14.82 -6.78 -11.13
CA HIS A 202 -15.55 -7.05 -9.90
C HIS A 202 -15.77 -8.56 -9.71
N TYR A 203 -15.57 -9.03 -8.47
CA TYR A 203 -15.57 -10.45 -8.10
C TYR A 203 -14.52 -11.33 -8.76
N THR A 204 -13.66 -10.80 -9.63
CA THR A 204 -12.57 -11.57 -10.25
C THR A 204 -11.26 -11.41 -9.48
N ASP A 205 -10.31 -12.28 -9.79
CA ASP A 205 -8.94 -12.25 -9.30
C ASP A 205 -8.20 -10.96 -9.69
N TRP A 206 -8.71 -10.15 -10.62
CA TRP A 206 -8.10 -8.86 -10.94
C TRP A 206 -8.08 -7.97 -9.68
N THR A 207 -9.14 -7.97 -8.88
CA THR A 207 -9.15 -7.25 -7.59
C THR A 207 -8.04 -7.74 -6.67
N ILE A 208 -7.76 -9.06 -6.65
CA ILE A 208 -6.68 -9.65 -5.85
C ILE A 208 -5.31 -9.22 -6.38
N GLY A 209 -5.15 -9.15 -7.71
CA GLY A 209 -3.95 -8.64 -8.38
C GLY A 209 -3.66 -7.19 -8.03
N HIS A 210 -4.67 -6.33 -8.11
CA HIS A 210 -4.60 -4.93 -7.70
C HIS A 210 -4.18 -4.77 -6.24
N VAL A 211 -4.83 -5.53 -5.34
CA VAL A 211 -4.49 -5.51 -3.91
C VAL A 211 -3.03 -5.91 -3.69
N HIS A 212 -2.53 -6.96 -4.34
CA HIS A 212 -1.15 -7.41 -4.14
C HIS A 212 -0.11 -6.57 -4.87
N ALA A 213 -0.48 -5.87 -5.95
CA ALA A 213 0.34 -4.82 -6.55
C ALA A 213 0.64 -3.71 -5.54
N GLY A 214 -0.39 -3.22 -4.84
CA GLY A 214 -0.22 -2.26 -3.74
C GLY A 214 0.43 -2.86 -2.50
N ALA A 215 0.01 -4.04 -2.06
CA ALA A 215 0.47 -4.63 -0.80
C ALA A 215 1.91 -5.14 -0.86
N LEU A 216 2.27 -5.91 -1.88
CA LEU A 216 3.63 -6.44 -2.03
C LEU A 216 4.55 -5.40 -2.67
N GLY A 217 4.08 -4.79 -3.75
CA GLY A 217 4.87 -3.88 -4.57
C GLY A 217 5.11 -2.52 -3.91
N TRP A 218 4.11 -1.92 -3.26
CA TRP A 218 4.25 -0.61 -2.59
C TRP A 218 4.52 -0.76 -1.10
N VAL A 219 3.53 -1.24 -0.34
CA VAL A 219 3.51 -1.26 1.13
C VAL A 219 4.70 -2.05 1.67
N ALA A 220 4.85 -3.30 1.24
CA ALA A 220 5.92 -4.14 1.75
C ALA A 220 7.30 -3.61 1.31
N MET A 221 7.50 -3.24 0.04
CA MET A 221 8.79 -2.74 -0.42
C MET A 221 9.26 -1.48 0.30
N VAL A 222 8.39 -0.47 0.48
CA VAL A 222 8.79 0.78 1.15
C VAL A 222 9.09 0.53 2.63
N SER A 223 8.32 -0.34 3.29
CA SER A 223 8.59 -0.78 4.67
C SER A 223 9.90 -1.55 4.79
N ILE A 224 10.19 -2.47 3.86
CA ILE A 224 11.44 -3.23 3.83
C ILE A 224 12.63 -2.26 3.70
N GLY A 225 12.56 -1.31 2.76
CA GLY A 225 13.59 -0.28 2.58
C GLY A 225 13.76 0.58 3.84
N ALA A 226 12.66 1.01 4.45
CA ALA A 226 12.68 1.77 5.70
C ALA A 226 13.28 0.97 6.87
N ILE A 227 12.96 -0.31 7.01
CA ILE A 227 13.51 -1.18 8.07
C ILE A 227 15.00 -1.38 7.86
N TYR A 228 15.46 -1.71 6.65
CA TYR A 228 16.90 -1.82 6.39
C TYR A 228 17.63 -0.51 6.69
N HIS A 229 17.03 0.63 6.33
CA HIS A 229 17.59 1.92 6.71
C HIS A 229 17.67 2.06 8.23
N MET A 230 16.55 1.90 8.95
CA MET A 230 16.49 2.12 10.40
C MET A 230 17.42 1.21 11.20
N VAL A 231 17.53 -0.07 10.83
CA VAL A 231 18.37 -1.04 11.55
C VAL A 231 19.82 -0.56 11.63
N GLU A 232 20.37 -0.04 10.54
CA GLU A 232 21.74 0.50 10.52
C GLU A 232 21.92 1.68 11.48
N ARG A 233 20.91 2.54 11.64
CA ARG A 233 21.02 3.77 12.44
C ARG A 233 20.71 3.51 13.92
N LEU A 234 19.76 2.64 14.21
CA LEU A 234 19.38 2.27 15.58
C LEU A 234 20.50 1.49 16.28
N TRP A 235 21.23 0.66 15.55
CA TRP A 235 22.34 -0.15 16.09
C TRP A 235 23.74 0.35 15.70
N GLY A 236 23.85 1.50 15.02
CA GLY A 236 25.16 2.08 14.69
C GLY A 236 26.03 1.21 13.82
N THR A 237 25.43 0.47 12.89
CA THR A 237 26.10 -0.60 12.14
C THR A 237 25.71 -0.56 10.68
N THR A 238 26.36 -1.38 9.86
CA THR A 238 25.93 -1.64 8.49
C THR A 238 25.26 -3.00 8.41
N MET A 239 24.37 -3.18 7.43
CA MET A 239 23.73 -4.49 7.22
C MET A 239 24.77 -5.60 7.06
N TYR A 240 24.57 -6.71 7.78
CA TYR A 240 25.48 -7.86 7.81
C TYR A 240 25.91 -8.31 6.40
N SER A 241 24.96 -8.42 5.46
CA SER A 241 25.27 -8.71 4.07
C SER A 241 24.42 -7.87 3.12
N ILE A 242 25.08 -6.97 2.40
CA ILE A 242 24.47 -6.18 1.31
C ILE A 242 24.03 -7.12 0.15
N LYS A 243 24.75 -8.22 -0.08
CA LYS A 243 24.36 -9.23 -1.09
C LYS A 243 23.01 -9.88 -0.76
N LEU A 244 22.72 -10.12 0.54
CA LEU A 244 21.42 -10.64 0.96
C LEU A 244 20.30 -9.60 0.81
N VAL A 245 20.59 -8.30 0.96
CA VAL A 245 19.63 -7.23 0.64
C VAL A 245 19.29 -7.26 -0.86
N ASN A 246 20.28 -7.42 -1.74
CA ASN A 246 20.04 -7.55 -3.18
C ASN A 246 19.24 -8.81 -3.53
N LEU A 247 19.58 -9.95 -2.92
CA LEU A 247 18.84 -11.20 -3.11
C LEU A 247 17.38 -11.02 -2.70
N HIS A 248 17.14 -10.46 -1.52
CA HIS A 248 15.80 -10.15 -1.06
C HIS A 248 15.06 -9.21 -2.03
N PHE A 249 15.72 -8.16 -2.52
CA PHE A 249 15.13 -7.25 -3.50
C PHE A 249 14.63 -7.99 -4.75
N TRP A 250 15.44 -8.88 -5.31
CA TRP A 250 15.04 -9.66 -6.49
C TRP A 250 13.94 -10.67 -6.19
N MET A 251 14.01 -11.38 -5.05
CA MET A 251 12.95 -12.31 -4.65
C MET A 251 11.62 -11.58 -4.45
N ALA A 252 11.64 -10.45 -3.76
CA ALA A 252 10.45 -9.65 -3.55
C ALA A 252 9.89 -9.12 -4.88
N THR A 253 10.74 -8.58 -5.76
CA THR A 253 10.32 -8.02 -7.06
C THR A 253 9.76 -9.08 -8.00
N VAL A 254 10.48 -10.19 -8.17
CA VAL A 254 10.06 -11.31 -9.03
C VAL A 254 8.81 -11.99 -8.47
N GLY A 255 8.77 -12.24 -7.16
CA GLY A 255 7.59 -12.81 -6.50
C GLY A 255 6.34 -11.94 -6.70
N THR A 256 6.50 -10.62 -6.56
CA THR A 256 5.43 -9.64 -6.80
C THR A 256 4.98 -9.65 -8.26
N ALA A 257 5.91 -9.63 -9.22
CA ALA A 257 5.59 -9.65 -10.65
C ALA A 257 4.83 -10.92 -11.05
N VAL A 258 5.32 -12.10 -10.63
CA VAL A 258 4.66 -13.40 -10.88
C VAL A 258 3.25 -13.41 -10.28
N TYR A 259 3.07 -12.90 -9.06
CA TYR A 259 1.77 -12.83 -8.40
C TYR A 259 0.78 -11.98 -9.21
N ILE A 260 1.17 -10.75 -9.57
CA ILE A 260 0.30 -9.80 -10.25
C ILE A 260 -0.06 -10.30 -11.65
N THR A 261 0.92 -10.82 -12.40
CA THR A 261 0.66 -11.39 -13.73
C THR A 261 -0.33 -12.55 -13.64
N ALA A 262 -0.23 -13.43 -12.63
CA ALA A 262 -1.19 -14.51 -12.46
C ALA A 262 -2.61 -14.00 -12.28
N MET A 263 -2.77 -12.99 -11.44
CA MET A 263 -4.08 -12.43 -11.07
C MET A 263 -4.69 -11.55 -12.16
N TRP A 264 -3.89 -10.85 -12.95
CA TRP A 264 -4.40 -10.15 -14.13
C TRP A 264 -4.93 -11.12 -15.17
N VAL A 265 -4.16 -12.16 -15.50
CA VAL A 265 -4.60 -13.15 -16.50
C VAL A 265 -5.84 -13.89 -16.01
N SER A 266 -5.82 -14.38 -14.77
CA SER A 266 -6.97 -15.12 -14.21
C SER A 266 -8.19 -14.21 -14.05
N GLY A 267 -8.01 -12.97 -13.61
CA GLY A 267 -9.09 -12.01 -13.42
C GLY A 267 -9.78 -11.60 -14.72
N ILE A 268 -9.00 -11.32 -15.76
CA ILE A 268 -9.53 -11.02 -17.09
C ILE A 268 -10.26 -12.25 -17.66
N MET A 269 -9.66 -13.44 -17.52
CA MET A 269 -10.25 -14.69 -18.00
C MET A 269 -11.59 -14.99 -17.31
N GLN A 270 -11.67 -14.86 -15.98
CA GLN A 270 -12.94 -14.99 -15.24
C GLN A 270 -13.99 -14.02 -15.76
N GLY A 271 -13.65 -12.73 -15.82
CA GLY A 271 -14.58 -11.69 -16.22
C GLY A 271 -15.09 -11.88 -17.66
N LEU A 272 -14.24 -12.37 -18.56
CA LEU A 272 -14.63 -12.70 -19.93
C LEU A 272 -15.49 -13.96 -20.00
N MET A 273 -15.11 -15.04 -19.30
CA MET A 273 -15.87 -16.30 -19.31
C MET A 273 -17.27 -16.13 -18.71
N TRP A 274 -17.42 -15.39 -17.62
CA TRP A 274 -18.71 -15.19 -16.95
C TRP A 274 -19.70 -14.34 -17.74
N ARG A 275 -19.23 -13.59 -18.73
CA ARG A 275 -20.05 -12.74 -19.60
C ARG A 275 -20.05 -13.15 -21.06
N ALA A 276 -19.44 -14.30 -21.38
CA ALA A 276 -19.39 -14.82 -22.72
C ALA A 276 -20.74 -15.41 -23.12
N TYR A 277 -21.23 -14.99 -24.29
CA TYR A 277 -22.42 -15.56 -24.91
C TYR A 277 -22.01 -16.31 -26.17
N ASP A 278 -22.69 -17.41 -26.46
CA ASP A 278 -22.58 -18.11 -27.74
C ASP A 278 -23.37 -17.38 -28.84
N ASP A 279 -23.30 -17.90 -30.07
CA ASP A 279 -24.01 -17.33 -31.24
C ASP A 279 -25.55 -17.35 -31.08
N TYR A 280 -26.08 -18.09 -30.10
CA TYR A 280 -27.50 -18.23 -29.80
C TYR A 280 -27.94 -17.37 -28.59
N GLY A 281 -27.02 -16.65 -27.95
CA GLY A 281 -27.30 -15.81 -26.78
C GLY A 281 -27.37 -16.57 -25.45
N ASN A 282 -26.93 -17.83 -25.40
CA ASN A 282 -26.77 -18.57 -24.14
C ASN A 282 -25.41 -18.27 -23.52
N LEU A 283 -25.27 -18.46 -22.20
CA LEU A 283 -23.96 -18.38 -21.55
C LEU A 283 -23.03 -19.47 -22.10
N ALA A 284 -21.89 -19.06 -22.65
CA ALA A 284 -20.96 -19.94 -23.36
C ALA A 284 -20.20 -20.89 -22.42
N TYR A 285 -20.05 -20.52 -21.14
CA TYR A 285 -19.33 -21.30 -20.14
C TYR A 285 -20.16 -21.47 -18.88
N THR A 286 -20.08 -22.66 -18.29
CA THR A 286 -20.49 -22.91 -16.91
C THR A 286 -19.50 -22.27 -15.94
N PHE A 287 -19.96 -22.00 -14.71
CA PHE A 287 -19.08 -21.47 -13.68
C PHE A 287 -17.93 -22.44 -13.34
N VAL A 288 -18.18 -23.75 -13.33
CA VAL A 288 -17.17 -24.78 -13.01
C VAL A 288 -16.05 -24.79 -14.04
N GLU A 289 -16.34 -24.58 -15.33
CA GLU A 289 -15.29 -24.44 -16.36
C GLU A 289 -14.39 -23.25 -16.07
N SER A 290 -14.97 -22.10 -15.70
CA SER A 290 -14.16 -20.94 -15.32
C SER A 290 -13.26 -21.24 -14.12
N VAL A 291 -13.75 -21.95 -13.11
CA VAL A 291 -12.96 -22.35 -11.92
C VAL A 291 -11.83 -23.29 -12.31
N ALA A 292 -12.10 -24.28 -13.17
CA ALA A 292 -11.09 -25.23 -13.64
C ALA A 292 -9.94 -24.52 -14.39
N GLN A 293 -10.27 -23.52 -15.22
CA GLN A 293 -9.26 -22.71 -15.92
C GLN A 293 -8.36 -21.89 -14.98
N MET A 294 -8.79 -21.62 -13.74
CA MET A 294 -8.02 -20.80 -12.80
C MET A 294 -6.86 -21.55 -12.11
N HIS A 295 -6.91 -22.87 -12.07
CA HIS A 295 -5.94 -23.70 -11.36
C HIS A 295 -4.46 -23.36 -11.66
N PRO A 296 -4.00 -23.24 -12.93
CA PRO A 296 -2.61 -22.89 -13.21
C PRO A 296 -2.22 -21.52 -12.64
N TYR A 297 -3.13 -20.54 -12.65
CA TYR A 297 -2.88 -19.21 -12.10
C TYR A 297 -2.85 -19.20 -10.58
N TYR A 298 -3.63 -20.07 -9.93
CA TYR A 298 -3.53 -20.27 -8.47
C TYR A 298 -2.19 -20.89 -8.07
N ALA A 299 -1.68 -21.86 -8.84
CA ALA A 299 -0.34 -22.39 -8.63
C ALA A 299 0.73 -21.31 -8.85
N MET A 300 0.62 -20.52 -9.92
CA MET A 300 1.57 -19.44 -10.21
C MET A 300 1.57 -18.36 -9.12
N ARG A 301 0.38 -17.98 -8.62
CA ARG A 301 0.23 -17.06 -7.48
C ARG A 301 0.91 -17.59 -6.23
N ALA A 302 0.70 -18.87 -5.90
CA ALA A 302 1.31 -19.50 -4.73
C ALA A 302 2.84 -19.51 -4.84
N VAL A 303 3.38 -19.80 -6.02
CA VAL A 303 4.83 -19.73 -6.29
C VAL A 303 5.35 -18.30 -6.13
N GLY A 304 4.69 -17.30 -6.73
CA GLY A 304 5.07 -15.89 -6.57
C GLY A 304 5.08 -15.43 -5.10
N GLY A 305 4.03 -15.79 -4.36
CA GLY A 305 3.93 -15.53 -2.92
C GLY A 305 5.02 -16.24 -2.11
N LEU A 306 5.36 -17.50 -2.44
CA LEU A 306 6.42 -18.25 -1.77
C LEU A 306 7.80 -17.65 -2.04
N ILE A 307 8.07 -17.17 -3.25
CA ILE A 307 9.32 -16.46 -3.58
C ILE A 307 9.41 -15.19 -2.74
N PHE A 308 8.34 -14.38 -2.68
CA PHE A 308 8.30 -13.18 -1.86
C PHE A 308 8.54 -13.49 -0.37
N PHE A 309 7.83 -14.47 0.17
CA PHE A 309 7.96 -14.91 1.56
C PHE A 309 9.36 -15.41 1.89
N SER A 310 9.97 -16.20 1.00
CA SER A 310 11.35 -16.65 1.16
C SER A 310 12.33 -15.47 1.19
N GLY A 311 12.05 -14.40 0.43
CA GLY A 311 12.76 -13.13 0.53
C GLY A 311 12.63 -12.47 1.91
N ALA A 312 11.42 -12.47 2.48
CA ALA A 312 11.20 -11.98 3.85
C ALA A 312 11.95 -12.82 4.90
N CYS A 313 12.09 -14.13 4.71
CA CYS A 313 12.95 -14.98 5.54
C CYS A 313 14.44 -14.58 5.43
N VAL A 314 14.92 -14.27 4.21
CA VAL A 314 16.28 -13.74 4.00
C VAL A 314 16.46 -12.41 4.72
N MET A 315 15.47 -11.52 4.69
CA MET A 315 15.47 -10.27 5.47
C MET A 315 15.59 -10.54 6.96
N LEU A 316 14.72 -11.39 7.51
CA LEU A 316 14.69 -11.72 8.93
C LEU A 316 16.05 -12.23 9.40
N PHE A 317 16.65 -13.14 8.64
CA PHE A 317 17.99 -13.65 8.91
C PHE A 317 19.03 -12.53 8.90
N ASN A 318 19.08 -11.72 7.83
CA ASN A 318 20.08 -10.67 7.67
C ASN A 318 19.97 -9.61 8.78
N VAL A 319 18.75 -9.15 9.09
CA VAL A 319 18.49 -8.18 10.16
C VAL A 319 18.86 -8.75 11.53
N THR A 320 18.46 -9.99 11.82
CA THR A 320 18.74 -10.63 13.11
C THR A 320 20.24 -10.81 13.34
N VAL A 321 20.99 -11.24 12.33
CA VAL A 321 22.45 -11.37 12.42
C VAL A 321 23.12 -9.99 12.56
N THR A 322 22.62 -8.97 11.85
CA THR A 322 23.10 -7.59 11.97
C THR A 322 22.97 -7.09 13.41
N ILE A 323 21.78 -7.21 13.99
CA ILE A 323 21.49 -6.78 15.37
C ILE A 323 22.35 -7.55 16.37
N ARG A 324 22.42 -8.89 16.25
CA ARG A 324 23.23 -9.72 17.15
C ARG A 324 24.72 -9.34 17.10
N ARG A 325 25.26 -9.07 15.91
CA ARG A 325 26.66 -8.65 15.76
C ARG A 325 26.93 -7.27 16.36
N ALA A 326 26.00 -6.33 16.17
CA ALA A 326 26.12 -5.00 16.74
C ALA A 326 26.09 -5.01 18.28
N ILE A 327 25.24 -5.87 18.87
CA ILE A 327 25.17 -6.04 20.33
C ILE A 327 26.42 -6.75 20.87
N ALA A 328 26.92 -7.78 20.18
CA ALA A 328 28.09 -8.55 20.63
C ALA A 328 29.41 -7.79 20.47
N ASN A 329 29.52 -6.95 19.45
CA ASN A 329 30.67 -6.08 19.21
C ASN A 329 30.20 -4.63 19.20
N PRO A 330 29.94 -4.03 20.38
CA PRO A 330 29.69 -2.61 20.50
C PRO A 330 31.03 -1.89 20.26
N SER A 331 31.49 -1.86 19.00
CA SER A 331 32.66 -1.08 18.63
C SER A 331 32.36 0.38 18.95
N ALA A 332 33.16 0.95 19.84
CA ALA A 332 33.04 2.32 20.30
C ALA A 332 33.09 3.31 19.14
N LYS A 333 31.92 3.77 18.69
CA LYS A 333 31.66 5.11 18.14
C LYS A 333 30.17 5.27 17.83
N MET A 334 29.43 5.92 18.74
CA MET A 334 28.20 6.65 18.40
C MET A 334 28.00 7.84 19.33
N ALA A 335 28.85 8.85 19.14
CA ALA A 335 28.57 10.23 19.53
C ALA A 335 28.44 11.16 18.30
N VAL A 336 28.36 10.65 17.07
CA VAL A 336 28.46 11.50 15.86
C VAL A 336 27.33 11.31 14.83
N ALA A 337 26.47 10.28 14.91
CA ALA A 337 25.36 10.13 13.95
C ALA A 337 24.01 10.71 14.43
N ALA A 338 23.96 11.28 15.64
CA ALA A 338 22.77 11.95 16.18
C ALA A 338 22.67 13.45 15.79
N ASN A 339 23.69 13.99 15.14
CA ASN A 339 23.71 15.34 14.59
C ASN A 339 24.13 15.25 13.12
N ILE A 340 23.15 15.21 12.19
CA ILE A 340 23.09 15.79 10.82
C ILE A 340 21.84 15.27 10.09
#